data_AF-A0A6P0SSN4-F1
#
_entry.id   AF-A0A6P0SSN4-F1
#
_cell.length_a   1.000
_cell.length_b   1.000
_cell.length_c   1.000
_cell.angle_alpha   90.00
_cell.angle_beta   90.00
_cell.angle_gamma   90.00
#
_symmetry.space_group_name_H-M   'P 1'
#
loop_
_entity.id
_entity.type
_entity.pdbx_description
1 polymer ?
#
loop_
_entity_poly.entity_id
_entity_poly.type
_entity_poly.pdbx_seq_one_letter_code
_entity_poly.pdbx_strand_id
1 'polypeptide(L)'
;MNPTDRQAWIKELRTMMIKHQNIGHYWHFNQQQKELLKQYYDANVLLVSCLKSDCYVSREVRQEIEDTLLLELIYKENLKKVGD
;
A
#
# COMPACT_ATOMS: atom_id res chain seq x y z
N MET A 1 -33.82 12.67 4.66
CA MET A 1 -33.35 11.37 4.16
C MET A 1 -33.64 10.33 5.22
N ASN A 2 -34.45 9.32 4.92
CA ASN A 2 -34.76 8.28 5.90
C ASN A 2 -33.51 7.38 6.12
N PRO A 3 -33.48 6.53 7.15
CA PRO A 3 -32.33 5.66 7.43
C PRO A 3 -31.94 4.73 6.27
N THR A 4 -32.91 4.25 5.52
CA THR A 4 -32.73 3.35 4.37
C THR A 4 -32.07 4.07 3.19
N ASP A 5 -32.54 5.26 2.87
CA ASP A 5 -31.99 6.09 1.80
C ASP A 5 -30.51 6.41 2.09
N ARG A 6 -30.21 6.76 3.36
CA ARG A 6 -28.84 7.05 3.82
C ARG A 6 -27.91 5.85 3.60
N GLN A 7 -28.35 4.65 3.95
CA GLN A 7 -27.53 3.44 3.79
C GLN A 7 -27.28 3.11 2.31
N ALA A 8 -28.29 3.27 1.45
CA ALA A 8 -28.14 3.08 0.01
C ALA A 8 -27.11 4.05 -0.57
N TRP A 9 -27.20 5.33 -0.23
CA TRP A 9 -26.24 6.35 -0.66
C TRP A 9 -24.81 6.07 -0.20
N ILE A 10 -24.62 5.65 1.07
CA ILE A 10 -23.28 5.27 1.58
C ILE A 10 -22.70 4.11 0.77
N LYS A 11 -23.52 3.11 0.43
CA LYS A 11 -23.09 1.95 -0.36
C LYS A 11 -22.67 2.36 -1.77
N GLU A 12 -23.45 3.19 -2.44
CA GLU A 12 -23.13 3.71 -3.77
C GLU A 12 -21.84 4.53 -3.76
N LEU A 13 -21.70 5.44 -2.79
CA LEU A 13 -20.47 6.22 -2.63
C LEU A 13 -19.25 5.31 -2.44
N ARG A 14 -19.36 4.30 -1.56
CA ARG A 14 -18.28 3.33 -1.34
C ARG A 14 -17.93 2.57 -2.62
N THR A 15 -18.92 2.15 -3.40
CA THR A 15 -18.69 1.49 -4.69
C THR A 15 -17.95 2.41 -5.67
N MET A 16 -18.30 3.69 -5.73
CA MET A 16 -17.61 4.66 -6.59
C MET A 16 -16.19 4.93 -6.13
N MET A 17 -15.95 5.06 -4.82
CA MET A 17 -14.61 5.21 -4.24
C MET A 17 -13.73 4.00 -4.53
N ILE A 18 -14.27 2.78 -4.38
CA ILE A 18 -13.55 1.55 -4.71
C ILE A 18 -13.20 1.54 -6.21
N LYS A 19 -14.18 1.79 -7.07
CA LYS A 19 -14.02 1.70 -8.52
C LYS A 19 -13.03 2.71 -9.08
N HIS A 20 -13.07 3.95 -8.61
CA HIS A 20 -12.34 5.06 -9.21
C HIS A 20 -11.10 5.48 -8.43
N GLN A 21 -11.01 5.13 -7.14
CA GLN A 21 -9.91 5.55 -6.27
C GLN A 21 -9.21 4.38 -5.58
N ASN A 22 -9.70 3.14 -5.74
CA ASN A 22 -9.21 1.95 -5.01
C ASN A 22 -9.24 2.14 -3.48
N ILE A 23 -10.17 2.95 -2.98
CA ILE A 23 -10.31 3.29 -1.55
C ILE A 23 -11.67 2.79 -1.04
N GLY A 24 -11.68 2.33 0.21
CA GLY A 24 -12.90 1.90 0.88
C GLY A 24 -13.16 0.39 0.77
N HIS A 25 -12.19 -0.40 0.33
CA HIS A 25 -12.26 -1.86 0.41
C HIS A 25 -12.42 -2.32 1.86
N TYR A 26 -13.20 -3.39 2.07
CA TYR A 26 -13.22 -4.08 3.35
C TYR A 26 -12.32 -5.31 3.25
N TRP A 27 -11.06 -5.13 3.64
CA TRP A 27 -10.01 -6.16 3.48
C TRP A 27 -10.11 -7.34 4.46
N HIS A 28 -10.97 -7.26 5.48
CA HIS A 28 -11.17 -8.30 6.50
C HIS A 28 -9.88 -8.79 7.19
N PHE A 29 -8.87 -7.93 7.34
CA PHE A 29 -7.64 -8.32 8.03
C PHE A 29 -7.90 -8.71 9.48
N ASN A 30 -7.35 -9.85 9.90
CA ASN A 30 -7.28 -10.22 11.30
C ASN A 30 -6.24 -9.34 12.04
N GLN A 31 -6.21 -9.44 13.37
CA GLN A 31 -5.32 -8.59 14.17
C GLN A 31 -3.84 -8.79 13.85
N GLN A 32 -3.41 -10.03 13.61
CA GLN A 32 -2.03 -10.35 13.26
C GLN A 32 -1.63 -9.75 11.91
N GLN A 33 -2.51 -9.78 10.91
CA GLN A 33 -2.28 -9.16 9.60
C GLN A 33 -2.17 -7.64 9.70
N LYS A 34 -3.01 -6.99 10.53
CA LYS A 34 -2.92 -5.55 10.79
C LYS A 34 -1.59 -5.19 11.45
N GLU A 35 -1.16 -5.97 12.43
CA GLU A 35 0.12 -5.78 13.12
C GLU A 35 1.28 -5.89 12.13
N LEU A 36 1.25 -6.89 11.25
CA LEU A 36 2.28 -7.09 10.23
C LEU A 36 2.34 -5.92 9.23
N LEU A 37 1.19 -5.42 8.78
CA LEU A 37 1.12 -4.23 7.92
C LEU A 37 1.67 -2.99 8.62
N LYS A 38 1.38 -2.82 9.91
CA LYS A 38 1.92 -1.73 10.72
C LYS A 38 3.44 -1.83 10.83
N GLN A 39 3.98 -3.02 11.12
CA GLN A 39 5.43 -3.23 11.20
C GLN A 39 6.12 -2.95 9.86
N TYR A 40 5.53 -3.40 8.75
CA TYR A 40 6.03 -3.09 7.40
C TYR A 40 6.06 -1.57 7.16
N TYR A 41 4.96 -0.87 7.48
CA TYR A 41 4.89 0.58 7.34
C TYR A 41 5.94 1.29 8.21
N ASP A 42 6.04 0.93 9.49
CA ASP A 42 6.98 1.54 10.45
C ASP A 42 8.43 1.33 10.00
N ALA A 43 8.76 0.15 9.46
CA ALA A 43 10.09 -0.13 8.90
C ALA A 43 10.40 0.74 7.67
N ASN A 44 9.43 0.95 6.77
CA ASN A 44 9.60 1.85 5.62
C ASN A 44 9.75 3.31 6.06
N VAL A 45 9.00 3.76 7.08
CA VAL A 45 9.16 5.10 7.67
C VAL A 45 10.57 5.28 8.23
N LEU A 46 11.08 4.29 8.97
CA LEU A 46 12.45 4.31 9.48
C LEU A 46 13.47 4.39 8.35
N LEU A 47 13.30 3.60 7.29
CA LEU A 47 14.20 3.60 6.14
C LEU A 47 14.24 4.97 5.45
N VAL A 48 13.09 5.60 5.24
CA VAL A 48 13.02 6.98 4.72
C VAL A 48 13.70 7.97 5.64
N SER A 49 13.52 7.83 6.96
CA SER A 49 14.19 8.69 7.93
C SER A 49 15.72 8.55 7.85
N CYS A 50 16.23 7.33 7.67
CA CYS A 50 17.65 7.08 7.47
C CYS A 50 18.14 7.69 6.15
N LEU A 51 17.40 7.52 5.06
CA LEU A 51 17.79 8.08 3.75
C LEU A 51 17.81 9.62 3.73
N LYS A 52 16.96 10.26 4.55
CA LYS A 52 16.88 11.73 4.69
C LYS A 52 17.91 12.33 5.65
N SER A 53 18.56 11.52 6.48
CA SER A 53 19.67 11.99 7.31
C SER A 53 20.95 12.11 6.48
N ASP A 54 22.06 12.48 7.12
CA ASP A 54 23.40 12.49 6.51
C ASP A 54 23.95 11.05 6.28
N CYS A 55 23.06 10.08 6.04
CA CYS A 55 23.40 8.70 5.74
C CYS A 55 24.17 8.61 4.42
N TYR A 56 25.38 8.08 4.50
CA TYR A 56 26.20 7.78 3.34
C TYR A 56 25.92 6.36 2.83
N VAL A 57 25.28 6.29 1.66
CA VAL A 57 25.08 5.07 0.86
C VAL A 57 25.46 5.40 -0.58
N SER A 58 25.89 4.39 -1.35
CA SER A 58 26.17 4.61 -2.77
C SER A 58 24.90 5.05 -3.50
N ARG A 59 25.07 5.74 -4.63
CA ARG A 59 23.92 6.19 -5.44
C ARG A 59 23.08 5.01 -5.92
N GLU A 60 23.75 3.91 -6.29
CA GLU A 60 23.12 2.68 -6.78
C GLU A 60 22.26 2.04 -5.69
N VAL A 61 22.80 1.92 -4.47
CA VAL A 61 22.06 1.36 -3.33
C VAL A 61 20.89 2.26 -2.93
N ARG A 62 21.07 3.59 -2.95
CA ARG A 62 19.99 4.53 -2.67
C ARG A 62 18.86 4.40 -3.68
N GLN A 63 19.19 4.33 -4.97
CA GLN A 63 18.20 4.16 -6.02
C GLN A 63 17.45 2.84 -5.87
N GLU A 64 18.12 1.73 -5.58
CA GLU A 64 17.47 0.44 -5.35
C GLU A 64 16.51 0.49 -4.15
N ILE A 65 16.89 1.17 -3.06
CA ILE A 65 16.02 1.36 -1.90
C ILE A 65 14.79 2.18 -2.28
N GLU A 66 14.97 3.32 -2.97
CA GLU A 66 13.87 4.20 -3.38
C GLU A 66 12.93 3.50 -4.38
N ASP A 67 13.48 2.72 -5.32
CA ASP A 67 12.76 1.94 -6.32
C ASP A 67 12.02 0.72 -5.73
N THR A 68 12.26 0.38 -4.46
CA THR A 68 11.59 -0.74 -3.78
C THR A 68 10.76 -0.30 -2.57
N LEU A 69 10.88 0.98 -2.18
CA LEU A 69 10.20 1.56 -1.04
C LEU A 69 8.68 1.55 -1.25
N LEU A 70 7.93 0.98 -0.29
CA LEU A 70 6.46 0.88 -0.32
C LEU A 70 5.88 0.22 -1.58
N LEU A 71 6.70 -0.40 -2.43
CA LEU A 71 6.22 -1.13 -3.59
C LEU A 71 5.74 -2.51 -3.17
N GLU A 72 4.47 -2.78 -3.45
CA GLU A 72 3.95 -4.14 -3.44
C GLU A 72 4.80 -4.96 -4.41
N LEU A 73 5.31 -6.11 -3.96
CA LEU A 73 6.08 -7.09 -4.75
C LEU A 73 5.32 -7.64 -5.98
N ILE A 74 4.13 -7.11 -6.28
CA ILE A 74 3.23 -7.47 -7.37
C ILE A 74 3.91 -7.37 -8.74
N TYR A 75 4.90 -6.49 -8.92
CA TYR A 75 5.62 -6.37 -10.19
C TYR A 75 6.58 -7.54 -10.49
N LYS A 76 6.96 -8.38 -9.51
CA LYS A 76 7.90 -9.50 -9.74
C LYS A 76 7.25 -10.81 -10.20
N GLU A 77 5.92 -10.98 -10.12
CA GLU A 77 5.25 -12.17 -10.67
C GLU A 77 4.89 -12.05 -12.17
N ASN A 78 4.72 -10.83 -12.68
CA ASN A 78 4.37 -10.62 -14.10
C ASN A 78 5.57 -10.68 -15.06
N LEU A 79 6.80 -10.61 -14.55
CA LEU A 79 8.02 -10.81 -15.36
C LEU A 79 8.44 -12.28 -15.48
N LYS A 80 7.87 -13.20 -14.69
CA LYS A 80 8.10 -14.64 -14.83
C LYS A 80 7.21 -15.32 -15.87
N LYS A 81 6.21 -14.64 -16.43
CA LYS A 81 5.22 -15.21 -17.35
C LYS A 81 5.35 -14.78 -18.82
N VAL A 82 6.39 -14.00 -19.16
CA VAL A 82 6.67 -13.56 -20.54
C VAL A 82 7.90 -14.30 -21.12
N GLY A 83 8.33 -15.39 -20.48
CA GLY A 83 9.55 -16.12 -20.84
C GLY A 83 9.38 -17.63 -20.96
N ASP A 84 8.18 -18.13 -21.26
CA ASP A 84 7.93 -19.52 -21.72
C ASP A 84 7.05 -19.48 -22.98
#